data_AF-A0A0C2BXV8-F1
#
_entry.id   AF-A0A0C2BXV8-F1
#
_cell.length_a   1.000
_cell.length_b   1.000
_cell.length_c   1.000
_cell.angle_alpha   90.00
_cell.angle_beta   90.00
_cell.angle_gamma   90.00
#
_symmetry.space_group_name_H-M   'P 1'
#
loop_
_entity.id
_entity.type
_entity.pdbx_description
1 polymer ?
#
loop_
_entity_poly.entity_id
_entity_poly.type
_entity_poly.pdbx_seq_one_letter_code
_entity_poly.pdbx_strand_id
1 'polypeptide(L)'
;MQSRHDRDNYLLLNKDNINPDNIHDFDKETPERNENYDIPYDYGSIMHYHAWGFAKDTSKPTMVPKDEKYLRTLGSRVLSFYDKLLMNTHYGCLDKCDKNTAAKCTNGGFPHPKNCSECICPGGYGGALCDQRPKGCGKVVRVTSASPRKLNLFVGELREGEVSRECTYWLEVQKSYKPNHHLLLVRGPNSEEFQAPAGSKVEVKLISLSNWGIVGGCHIGGIEIKTQEDQKATGYRSDYFLQYYCSTAS
;
A
#
# COMPACT_ATOMS: atom_id res chain seq x y z
N MET A 1 -5.67 -12.82 -6.34
CA MET A 1 -4.77 -12.98 -5.16
C MET A 1 -5.30 -14.00 -4.16
N GLN A 2 -6.56 -13.88 -3.76
CA GLN A 2 -7.24 -14.76 -2.80
C GLN A 2 -7.30 -16.24 -3.21
N SER A 3 -7.04 -16.53 -4.48
CA SER A 3 -6.96 -17.88 -5.06
C SER A 3 -5.53 -18.41 -5.19
N ARG A 4 -4.48 -17.67 -4.77
CA ARG A 4 -3.10 -18.19 -4.84
C ARG A 4 -2.97 -19.51 -4.06
N HIS A 5 -2.13 -20.42 -4.55
CA HIS A 5 -1.93 -21.73 -3.90
C HIS A 5 -1.42 -21.59 -2.46
N ASP A 6 -0.69 -20.51 -2.16
CA ASP A 6 -0.09 -20.18 -0.86
C ASP A 6 -0.96 -19.22 0.00
N ARG A 7 -2.16 -18.84 -0.45
CA ARG A 7 -2.96 -17.77 0.19
C ARG A 7 -3.30 -18.05 1.66
N ASP A 8 -3.43 -19.32 2.07
CA ASP A 8 -3.73 -19.70 3.47
C ASP A 8 -2.58 -19.36 4.43
N ASN A 9 -1.39 -19.01 3.93
CA ASN A 9 -0.31 -18.45 4.75
C ASN A 9 -0.61 -17.01 5.18
N TYR A 10 -1.48 -16.30 4.46
CA TYR A 10 -1.74 -14.86 4.60
C TYR A 10 -3.19 -14.53 4.96
N LEU A 11 -4.15 -15.38 4.58
CA LEU A 11 -5.57 -15.17 4.79
C LEU A 11 -6.22 -16.31 5.57
N LEU A 12 -7.22 -15.95 6.36
CA LEU A 12 -8.22 -16.84 6.93
C LEU A 12 -9.53 -16.62 6.15
N LEU A 13 -10.12 -17.70 5.65
CA LEU A 13 -11.36 -17.66 4.88
C LEU A 13 -12.54 -18.13 5.73
N ASN A 14 -13.52 -17.26 5.94
CA ASN A 14 -14.77 -17.58 6.61
C ASN A 14 -15.77 -18.15 5.61
N LYS A 15 -15.59 -19.42 5.23
CA LYS A 15 -16.42 -20.12 4.23
C LYS A 15 -17.91 -20.08 4.58
N ASP A 16 -18.24 -20.16 5.86
CA ASP A 16 -19.62 -20.14 6.35
C ASP A 16 -20.32 -18.80 6.10
N ASN A 17 -19.58 -17.72 5.83
CA ASN A 17 -20.15 -16.41 5.50
C ASN A 17 -20.12 -16.10 4.00
N ILE A 18 -19.60 -16.97 3.15
CA ILE A 18 -19.59 -16.75 1.69
C ILE A 18 -20.96 -17.12 1.12
N ASN A 19 -21.46 -16.34 0.16
CA ASN A 19 -22.63 -16.70 -0.62
C ASN A 19 -22.38 -18.05 -1.32
N PRO A 20 -23.22 -19.09 -1.13
CA PRO A 20 -23.02 -20.41 -1.72
C PRO A 20 -22.77 -20.38 -3.24
N ASP A 21 -23.41 -19.45 -3.95
CA ASP A 21 -23.24 -19.29 -5.41
C ASP A 21 -21.82 -18.85 -5.81
N ASN A 22 -21.08 -18.22 -4.89
CA ASN A 22 -19.75 -17.64 -5.10
C ASN A 22 -18.62 -18.43 -4.45
N ILE A 23 -18.88 -19.59 -3.83
CA ILE A 23 -17.83 -20.31 -3.09
C ILE A 23 -16.63 -20.69 -3.97
N HIS A 24 -16.89 -20.99 -5.25
CA HIS A 24 -15.89 -21.34 -6.25
C HIS A 24 -14.94 -20.18 -6.57
N ASP A 25 -15.36 -18.91 -6.39
CA ASP A 25 -14.51 -17.73 -6.60
C ASP A 25 -13.36 -17.62 -5.57
N PHE A 26 -13.42 -18.42 -4.50
CA PHE A 26 -12.44 -18.49 -3.42
C PHE A 26 -11.63 -19.79 -3.41
N ASP A 27 -11.84 -20.66 -4.40
CA ASP A 27 -11.04 -21.85 -4.58
C ASP A 27 -9.58 -21.47 -4.80
N LYS A 28 -8.68 -22.29 -4.22
CA LYS A 28 -7.24 -22.11 -4.42
C LYS A 28 -6.84 -22.78 -5.71
N GLU A 29 -5.99 -22.10 -6.46
CA GLU A 29 -5.22 -22.71 -7.52
C GLU A 29 -4.18 -23.68 -6.95
N THR A 30 -3.71 -24.59 -7.80
CA THR A 30 -2.63 -25.52 -7.46
C THR A 30 -1.26 -24.92 -7.84
N PRO A 31 -0.15 -25.37 -7.24
CA PRO A 31 1.19 -24.92 -7.62
C PRO A 31 1.50 -25.11 -9.11
N GLU A 32 0.91 -26.12 -9.77
CA GLU A 32 1.10 -26.38 -11.21
C GLU A 32 0.36 -25.35 -12.09
N ARG A 33 -0.71 -24.73 -11.58
CA ARG A 33 -1.56 -23.78 -12.32
C ARG A 33 -1.31 -22.33 -11.93
N ASN A 34 -0.67 -22.08 -10.79
CA ASN A 34 -0.36 -20.75 -10.27
C ASN A 34 1.13 -20.64 -9.95
N GLU A 35 1.87 -19.98 -10.84
CA GLU A 35 3.25 -19.55 -10.59
C GLU A 35 3.25 -18.15 -9.96
N ASN A 36 4.00 -17.99 -8.87
CA ASN A 36 4.11 -16.74 -8.12
C ASN A 36 5.41 -15.98 -8.39
N TYR A 37 6.38 -16.56 -9.11
CA TYR A 37 7.65 -15.92 -9.50
C TYR A 37 8.47 -15.39 -8.33
N ASP A 38 8.42 -16.06 -7.17
CA ASP A 38 8.98 -15.60 -5.90
C ASP A 38 8.47 -14.21 -5.44
N ILE A 39 7.35 -13.75 -5.99
CA ILE A 39 6.71 -12.49 -5.60
C ILE A 39 5.81 -12.74 -4.38
N PRO A 40 6.04 -12.02 -3.27
CA PRO A 40 5.30 -12.24 -2.04
C PRO A 40 3.82 -11.86 -2.20
N TYR A 41 3.00 -12.33 -1.26
CA TYR A 41 1.59 -12.02 -1.24
C TYR A 41 1.35 -10.53 -0.95
N ASP A 42 0.71 -9.83 -1.88
CA ASP A 42 0.36 -8.42 -1.74
C ASP A 42 -1.14 -8.24 -1.45
N TYR A 43 -1.47 -7.86 -0.22
CA TYR A 43 -2.84 -7.58 0.19
C TYR A 43 -3.49 -6.46 -0.62
N GLY A 44 -2.69 -5.54 -1.17
CA GLY A 44 -3.14 -4.36 -1.90
C GLY A 44 -3.12 -4.48 -3.43
N SER A 45 -2.86 -5.69 -3.94
CA SER A 45 -2.98 -5.98 -5.36
C SER A 45 -4.37 -5.63 -5.89
N ILE A 46 -4.43 -5.11 -7.12
CA ILE A 46 -5.69 -4.84 -7.82
C ILE A 46 -6.50 -6.13 -8.07
N MET A 47 -5.83 -7.29 -8.06
CA MET A 47 -6.41 -8.61 -8.25
C MET A 47 -6.88 -9.24 -6.93
N HIS A 48 -6.86 -8.51 -5.82
CA HIS A 48 -7.33 -8.98 -4.53
C HIS A 48 -8.77 -8.54 -4.28
N TYR A 49 -9.64 -9.49 -3.95
CA TYR A 49 -11.01 -9.17 -3.55
C TYR A 49 -11.07 -8.35 -2.26
N HIS A 50 -12.13 -7.56 -2.12
CA HIS A 50 -12.44 -6.85 -0.88
C HIS A 50 -12.74 -7.84 0.25
N ALA A 51 -12.39 -7.50 1.50
CA ALA A 51 -12.53 -8.41 2.64
C ALA A 51 -13.96 -8.88 2.94
N TRP A 52 -14.98 -8.12 2.52
CA TRP A 52 -16.42 -8.48 2.61
C TRP A 52 -17.00 -8.98 1.28
N GLY A 53 -16.17 -9.29 0.29
CA GLY A 53 -16.63 -9.78 -1.00
C GLY A 53 -17.54 -11.00 -0.84
N PHE A 54 -18.73 -10.95 -1.44
CA PHE A 54 -19.72 -12.03 -1.43
C PHE A 54 -20.17 -12.50 -0.03
N ALA A 55 -20.12 -11.63 0.98
CA ALA A 55 -20.61 -11.94 2.32
C ALA A 55 -22.14 -12.13 2.36
N LYS A 56 -22.62 -13.18 3.05
CA LYS A 56 -24.03 -13.35 3.42
C LYS A 56 -24.44 -12.36 4.51
N ASP A 57 -23.65 -12.31 5.58
CA ASP A 57 -23.76 -11.34 6.66
C ASP A 57 -22.69 -10.26 6.44
N THR A 58 -23.11 -9.10 5.92
CA THR A 58 -22.22 -7.98 5.60
C THR A 58 -21.64 -7.29 6.83
N SER A 59 -22.08 -7.65 8.04
CA SER A 59 -21.43 -7.21 9.28
C SER A 59 -20.10 -7.93 9.53
N LYS A 60 -19.84 -9.05 8.84
CA LYS A 60 -18.64 -9.88 9.00
C LYS A 60 -17.88 -10.04 7.68
N PRO A 61 -16.53 -9.99 7.70
CA PRO A 61 -15.75 -10.25 6.50
C PRO A 61 -15.82 -11.73 6.09
N THR A 62 -15.64 -12.00 4.79
CA THR A 62 -15.43 -13.34 4.24
C THR A 62 -13.95 -13.72 4.26
N MET A 63 -13.04 -12.74 4.16
CA MET A 63 -11.60 -12.93 4.24
C MET A 63 -11.00 -12.04 5.32
N VAL A 64 -10.21 -12.64 6.20
CA VAL A 64 -9.49 -11.94 7.27
C VAL A 64 -7.98 -12.15 7.06
N PRO A 65 -7.20 -11.10 6.81
CA PRO A 65 -5.74 -11.20 6.81
C PRO A 65 -5.21 -11.66 8.16
N LYS A 66 -4.19 -12.51 8.16
CA LYS A 66 -3.52 -12.92 9.41
C LYS A 66 -2.85 -11.75 10.12
N ASP A 67 -2.40 -10.75 9.38
CA ASP A 67 -2.10 -9.43 9.94
C ASP A 67 -3.30 -8.51 9.71
N GLU A 68 -4.15 -8.40 10.74
CA GLU A 68 -5.44 -7.68 10.67
C GLU A 68 -5.30 -6.21 10.28
N LYS A 69 -4.11 -5.60 10.41
CA LYS A 69 -3.86 -4.23 9.93
C LYS A 69 -4.12 -4.08 8.43
N TYR A 70 -4.05 -5.17 7.68
CA TYR A 70 -4.29 -5.20 6.24
C TYR A 70 -5.76 -5.39 5.86
N LEU A 71 -6.70 -5.56 6.81
CA LEU A 71 -8.10 -5.84 6.51
C LEU A 71 -8.72 -4.84 5.51
N ARG A 72 -8.35 -3.55 5.62
CA ARG A 72 -8.81 -2.48 4.71
C ARG A 72 -7.88 -2.23 3.52
N THR A 73 -6.76 -2.93 3.44
CA THR A 73 -5.89 -2.91 2.25
C THR A 73 -6.47 -3.77 1.12
N LEU A 74 -7.23 -4.82 1.47
CA LEU A 74 -7.89 -5.73 0.53
C LEU A 74 -8.92 -5.00 -0.35
N GLY A 75 -9.07 -5.43 -1.61
CA GLY A 75 -10.02 -4.81 -2.53
C GLY A 75 -9.53 -3.49 -3.14
N SER A 76 -8.21 -3.30 -3.21
CA SER A 76 -7.60 -2.14 -3.84
C SER A 76 -8.04 -2.01 -5.30
N ARG A 77 -8.34 -0.78 -5.75
CA ARG A 77 -8.58 -0.47 -7.17
C ARG A 77 -7.36 0.14 -7.87
N VAL A 78 -6.21 0.13 -7.18
CA VAL A 78 -4.96 0.71 -7.67
C VAL A 78 -3.99 -0.43 -7.95
N LEU A 79 -3.34 -0.37 -9.11
CA LEU A 79 -2.31 -1.31 -9.51
C LEU A 79 -1.10 -1.23 -8.56
N SER A 80 -0.80 -2.32 -7.87
CA SER A 80 0.31 -2.37 -6.93
C SER A 80 1.66 -2.45 -7.65
N PHE A 81 2.75 -2.26 -6.91
CA PHE A 81 4.08 -2.49 -7.46
C PHE A 81 4.31 -3.95 -7.82
N TYR A 82 3.81 -4.87 -6.99
CA TYR A 82 3.95 -6.30 -7.26
C TYR A 82 3.08 -6.78 -8.40
N ASP A 83 1.92 -6.16 -8.65
CA ASP A 83 1.17 -6.42 -9.89
C ASP A 83 2.02 -6.10 -11.13
N LYS A 84 2.70 -4.93 -11.11
CA LYS A 84 3.60 -4.52 -12.19
C LYS A 84 4.79 -5.47 -12.33
N LEU A 85 5.43 -5.85 -11.23
CA LEU A 85 6.57 -6.76 -11.25
C LEU A 85 6.18 -8.15 -11.78
N LEU A 86 5.04 -8.69 -11.34
CA LEU A 86 4.54 -10.00 -11.75
C LEU A 86 4.26 -10.04 -13.24
N MET A 87 3.57 -9.03 -13.78
CA MET A 87 3.33 -8.94 -15.22
C MET A 87 4.59 -8.76 -16.04
N ASN A 88 5.53 -7.92 -15.59
CA ASN A 88 6.78 -7.75 -16.31
C ASN A 88 7.66 -9.00 -16.28
N THR A 89 7.60 -9.78 -15.20
CA THR A 89 8.29 -11.06 -15.08
C THR A 89 7.67 -12.10 -16.00
N HIS A 90 6.34 -12.28 -15.93
CA HIS A 90 5.61 -13.28 -16.71
C HIS A 90 5.79 -13.12 -18.23
N TYR A 91 5.77 -11.88 -18.72
CA TYR A 91 5.91 -11.58 -20.15
C TYR A 91 7.37 -11.32 -20.60
N GLY A 92 8.38 -11.61 -19.76
CA GLY A 92 9.79 -11.45 -20.12
C GLY A 92 10.20 -10.00 -20.41
N CYS A 93 9.50 -9.02 -19.83
CA CYS A 93 9.78 -7.60 -20.04
C CYS A 93 11.04 -7.13 -19.30
N LEU A 94 11.42 -7.81 -18.21
CA LEU A 94 12.61 -7.45 -17.42
C LEU A 94 13.92 -7.67 -18.17
N ASP A 95 13.93 -8.53 -19.20
CA ASP A 95 15.12 -8.84 -20.00
C ASP A 95 15.28 -7.91 -21.23
N LYS A 96 14.35 -6.98 -21.45
CA LYS A 96 14.39 -6.06 -22.61
C LYS A 96 15.50 -5.01 -22.51
N CYS A 97 16.00 -4.75 -21.31
CA CYS A 97 17.03 -3.77 -21.06
C CYS A 97 18.38 -4.44 -20.82
N ASP A 98 19.43 -3.96 -21.50
CA ASP A 98 20.79 -4.44 -21.28
C ASP A 98 21.23 -4.09 -19.85
N LYS A 99 21.60 -5.12 -19.08
CA LYS A 99 21.96 -5.00 -17.67
C LYS A 99 23.15 -4.05 -17.42
N ASN A 100 24.01 -3.81 -18.41
CA ASN A 100 25.18 -2.95 -18.30
C ASN A 100 24.85 -1.47 -18.50
N THR A 101 23.89 -1.15 -19.36
CA THR A 101 23.55 0.23 -19.73
C THR A 101 22.26 0.71 -19.10
N ALA A 102 21.39 -0.20 -18.65
CA ALA A 102 20.13 0.15 -18.01
C ALA A 102 20.33 0.87 -16.67
N ALA A 103 19.33 1.67 -16.33
CA ALA A 103 19.22 2.40 -15.07
C ALA A 103 19.42 1.47 -13.87
N LYS A 104 20.28 1.89 -12.94
CA LYS A 104 20.53 1.18 -11.68
C LYS A 104 19.49 1.61 -10.66
N CYS A 105 18.33 0.96 -10.71
CA CYS A 105 17.21 1.26 -9.83
C CYS A 105 17.53 0.97 -8.37
N THR A 106 17.07 1.85 -7.48
CA THR A 106 17.18 1.72 -6.03
C THR A 106 15.82 1.38 -5.41
N ASN A 107 15.79 1.15 -4.09
CA ASN A 107 14.56 0.90 -3.31
C ASN A 107 13.66 -0.22 -3.86
N GLY A 108 14.23 -1.17 -4.60
CA GLY A 108 13.52 -2.30 -5.17
C GLY A 108 12.79 -2.04 -6.49
N GLY A 109 13.03 -0.89 -7.14
CA GLY A 109 12.55 -0.64 -8.51
C GLY A 109 13.24 -1.50 -9.56
N PHE A 110 12.67 -1.52 -10.78
CA PHE A 110 13.25 -2.22 -11.93
C PHE A 110 13.23 -1.34 -13.19
N PRO A 111 14.15 -1.54 -14.17
CA PRO A 111 14.20 -0.71 -15.38
C PRO A 111 12.89 -0.74 -16.16
N HIS A 112 12.47 0.41 -16.67
CA HIS A 112 11.26 0.51 -17.47
C HIS A 112 11.47 -0.18 -18.83
N PRO A 113 10.66 -1.17 -19.22
CA PRO A 113 10.92 -2.02 -20.39
C PRO A 113 10.83 -1.31 -21.74
N LYS A 114 10.30 -0.08 -21.77
CA LYS A 114 10.27 0.79 -22.97
C LYS A 114 11.22 1.99 -22.88
N ASN A 115 11.84 2.21 -21.71
CA ASN A 115 12.77 3.31 -21.48
C ASN A 115 13.81 2.86 -20.44
N CYS A 116 14.87 2.20 -20.90
CA CYS A 116 15.85 1.58 -20.01
C CYS A 116 16.67 2.58 -19.18
N SER A 117 16.54 3.89 -19.44
CA SER A 117 17.20 4.96 -18.68
C SER A 117 16.41 5.40 -17.44
N GLU A 118 15.21 4.86 -17.23
CA GLU A 118 14.33 5.15 -16.10
C GLU A 118 13.81 3.87 -15.45
N CYS A 119 13.38 3.98 -14.19
CA CYS A 119 12.88 2.87 -13.40
C CYS A 119 11.37 2.96 -13.15
N ILE A 120 10.72 1.80 -13.09
CA ILE A 120 9.42 1.64 -12.47
C ILE A 120 9.65 1.53 -10.97
N CYS A 121 9.08 2.47 -10.21
CA CYS A 121 9.30 2.59 -8.78
C CYS A 121 8.19 1.98 -7.93
N PRO A 122 8.53 1.40 -6.77
CA PRO A 122 7.54 1.09 -5.75
C PRO A 122 6.81 2.33 -5.26
N GLY A 123 5.57 2.14 -4.80
CA GLY A 123 4.75 3.23 -4.27
C GLY A 123 5.48 3.98 -3.14
N GLY A 124 5.53 5.31 -3.24
CA GLY A 124 6.27 6.17 -2.33
C GLY A 124 7.67 6.58 -2.79
N TYR A 125 8.18 5.99 -3.86
CA TYR A 125 9.47 6.34 -4.49
C TYR A 125 9.27 6.83 -5.92
N GLY A 126 10.17 7.69 -6.38
CA GLY A 126 10.15 8.30 -7.69
C GLY A 126 11.53 8.80 -8.12
N GLY A 127 11.55 9.64 -9.15
CA GLY A 127 12.79 9.96 -9.87
C GLY A 127 13.17 8.85 -10.85
N ALA A 128 14.17 9.11 -11.69
CA ALA A 128 14.59 8.15 -12.72
C ALA A 128 15.12 6.84 -12.13
N LEU A 129 15.66 6.87 -10.90
CA LEU A 129 16.31 5.73 -10.24
C LEU A 129 15.58 5.26 -8.98
N CYS A 130 14.36 5.74 -8.72
CA CYS A 130 13.58 5.45 -7.51
C CYS A 130 14.26 5.88 -6.19
N ASP A 131 15.18 6.83 -6.25
CA ASP A 131 15.97 7.36 -5.15
C ASP A 131 15.40 8.67 -4.58
N GLN A 132 14.31 9.16 -5.16
CA GLN A 132 13.69 10.44 -4.81
C GLN A 132 12.26 10.23 -4.34
N ARG A 133 11.74 11.25 -3.65
CA ARG A 133 10.31 11.36 -3.39
C ARG A 133 9.59 11.61 -4.72
N PRO A 134 8.43 10.96 -4.97
CA PRO A 134 7.59 11.24 -6.12
C PRO A 134 7.32 12.74 -6.28
N LYS A 135 7.29 13.19 -7.53
CA LYS A 135 6.88 14.57 -7.88
C LYS A 135 5.42 14.79 -7.45
N GLY A 136 5.08 16.02 -7.10
CA GLY A 136 3.74 16.39 -6.63
C GLY A 136 3.73 16.81 -5.17
N CYS A 137 2.53 16.79 -4.58
CA CYS A 137 2.31 17.24 -3.21
C CYS A 137 3.01 16.35 -2.17
N GLY A 138 3.31 16.99 -1.04
CA GLY A 138 3.98 16.40 0.10
C GLY A 138 5.42 16.82 0.30
N LYS A 139 6.05 16.26 1.33
CA LYS A 139 7.34 16.75 1.82
C LYS A 139 8.11 15.70 2.61
N VAL A 140 9.39 15.95 2.76
CA VAL A 140 10.22 15.28 3.75
C VAL A 140 9.96 15.95 5.10
N VAL A 141 9.61 15.16 6.11
CA VAL A 141 9.55 15.56 7.51
C VAL A 141 10.67 14.83 8.19
N ARG A 142 11.67 15.59 8.64
CA ARG A 142 12.71 14.99 9.48
C ARG A 142 12.03 14.67 10.82
N VAL A 143 12.04 13.42 11.27
CA VAL A 143 11.52 12.97 12.57
C VAL A 143 12.63 12.86 13.56
N THR A 144 12.55 13.76 14.51
CA THR A 144 13.74 14.11 15.21
C THR A 144 13.21 14.58 16.63
N SER A 145 12.35 13.85 17.32
CA SER A 145 12.31 13.93 18.81
C SER A 145 11.54 12.75 19.29
N ALA A 146 11.79 12.36 20.54
CA ALA A 146 10.96 11.35 21.18
C ALA A 146 9.57 11.90 21.54
N SER A 147 9.37 13.23 21.53
CA SER A 147 8.10 13.84 21.88
C SER A 147 7.06 13.65 20.76
N PRO A 148 5.84 13.17 21.07
CA PRO A 148 4.77 13.08 20.10
C PRO A 148 4.49 14.46 19.47
N ARG A 149 4.51 14.56 18.14
CA ARG A 149 4.01 15.73 17.41
C ARG A 149 2.87 15.34 16.49
N LYS A 150 1.90 16.24 16.38
CA LYS A 150 0.81 16.15 15.42
C LYS A 150 1.30 16.66 14.07
N LEU A 151 1.16 15.83 13.03
CA LEU A 151 1.39 16.22 11.64
C LEU A 151 0.04 16.46 10.99
N ASN A 152 -0.16 17.68 10.48
CA ASN A 152 -1.39 18.04 9.80
C ASN A 152 -1.27 17.76 8.31
N LEU A 153 -2.29 17.08 7.82
CA LEU A 153 -2.22 16.31 6.62
C LEU A 153 -3.35 16.71 5.62
N PHE A 154 -3.01 17.38 4.49
CA PHE A 154 -3.86 17.88 3.40
C PHE A 154 -3.49 17.36 1.99
N VAL A 155 -4.45 16.76 1.28
CA VAL A 155 -4.27 16.31 -0.13
C VAL A 155 -4.78 17.37 -1.14
N GLY A 156 -5.61 18.30 -0.67
CA GLY A 156 -6.30 19.28 -1.50
C GLY A 156 -7.35 18.67 -2.42
N GLU A 157 -8.12 19.52 -3.09
CA GLU A 157 -9.16 19.11 -4.05
C GLU A 157 -8.53 18.72 -5.39
N LEU A 158 -9.14 17.73 -6.07
CA LEU A 158 -8.74 17.36 -7.44
C LEU A 158 -8.83 18.59 -8.35
N ARG A 159 -7.81 18.80 -9.18
CA ARG A 159 -7.89 19.82 -10.22
C ARG A 159 -8.77 19.33 -11.36
N GLU A 160 -9.25 20.26 -12.18
CA GLU A 160 -9.99 19.92 -13.41
C GLU A 160 -9.16 18.95 -14.27
N GLY A 161 -9.75 17.80 -14.61
CA GLY A 161 -9.10 16.72 -15.35
C GLY A 161 -8.29 15.71 -14.51
N GLU A 162 -8.09 15.92 -13.20
CA GLU A 162 -7.46 14.93 -12.33
C GLU A 162 -8.47 13.85 -11.88
N VAL A 163 -8.19 12.58 -12.21
CA VAL A 163 -9.02 11.44 -11.78
C VAL A 163 -8.65 10.98 -10.36
N SER A 164 -7.40 11.19 -9.95
CA SER A 164 -6.92 10.90 -8.60
C SER A 164 -5.72 11.77 -8.25
N ARG A 165 -5.49 11.97 -6.94
CA ARG A 165 -4.29 12.63 -6.43
C ARG A 165 -3.67 11.83 -5.31
N GLU A 166 -2.35 11.75 -5.35
CA GLU A 166 -1.53 11.16 -4.30
C GLU A 166 -0.48 12.15 -3.82
N CYS A 167 -0.38 12.32 -2.50
CA CYS A 167 0.66 13.11 -1.87
C CYS A 167 1.59 12.21 -1.07
N THR A 168 2.90 12.34 -1.29
CA THR A 168 3.91 11.47 -0.66
C THR A 168 4.70 12.22 0.40
N TYR A 169 4.82 11.64 1.59
CA TYR A 169 5.55 12.21 2.73
C TYR A 169 6.58 11.22 3.21
N TRP A 170 7.80 11.70 3.43
CA TRP A 170 8.91 10.89 3.92
C TRP A 170 9.23 11.31 5.34
N LEU A 171 9.13 10.40 6.29
CA LEU A 171 9.54 10.61 7.68
C LEU A 171 11.00 10.18 7.91
N GLU A 172 11.94 11.11 7.80
CA GLU A 172 13.37 10.80 7.92
C GLU A 172 13.87 10.91 9.36
N VAL A 173 14.30 9.80 9.98
CA VAL A 173 14.91 9.82 11.31
C VAL A 173 16.41 10.09 11.20
N GLN A 174 16.94 11.10 11.91
CA GLN A 174 18.39 11.34 11.94
C GLN A 174 19.12 10.16 12.59
N LYS A 175 19.98 9.48 11.82
CA LYS A 175 20.83 8.38 12.30
C LYS A 175 22.17 8.91 12.80
N SER A 176 22.54 8.59 14.04
CA SER A 176 23.91 8.16 14.32
C SER A 176 24.01 6.65 14.01
N TYR A 177 24.40 6.37 12.76
CA TYR A 177 24.90 5.12 12.17
C TYR A 177 24.31 3.75 12.62
N LYS A 178 23.43 3.17 11.79
CA LYS A 178 23.47 1.79 11.24
C LYS A 178 22.50 1.71 10.04
N PRO A 179 22.82 1.04 8.92
CA PRO A 179 21.89 0.88 7.80
C PRO A 179 20.75 -0.05 8.23
N ASN A 180 19.61 0.04 7.54
CA ASN A 180 18.39 -0.76 7.71
C ASN A 180 17.25 -0.06 8.50
N HIS A 181 16.16 0.13 7.75
CA HIS A 181 14.73 0.27 8.09
C HIS A 181 14.21 1.46 8.92
N HIS A 182 13.34 2.27 8.28
CA HIS A 182 11.88 2.38 8.51
C HIS A 182 11.41 3.77 8.01
N LEU A 183 10.76 3.84 6.86
CA LEU A 183 10.19 5.08 6.30
C LEU A 183 8.70 4.89 6.02
N LEU A 184 7.87 5.67 6.71
CA LEU A 184 6.41 5.60 6.64
C LEU A 184 5.82 6.71 5.76
N LEU A 185 4.92 6.33 4.84
CA LEU A 185 4.12 7.24 4.02
C LEU A 185 2.84 7.65 4.75
N VAL A 186 2.57 8.95 4.88
CA VAL A 186 1.29 9.49 5.43
C VAL A 186 0.96 10.83 4.76
N ARG A 187 -0.21 10.97 4.14
CA ARG A 187 -0.64 12.08 3.25
C ARG A 187 -0.97 13.42 3.94
N GLY A 188 -0.07 14.42 4.01
CA GLY A 188 -0.44 15.85 3.98
C GLY A 188 0.50 16.95 4.65
N PRO A 189 0.38 18.28 4.38
CA PRO A 189 1.41 19.30 4.55
C PRO A 189 1.18 20.19 5.78
N ASN A 190 2.19 20.24 6.64
CA ASN A 190 2.91 21.43 7.13
C ASN A 190 3.70 21.03 8.39
N SER A 191 4.72 21.80 8.76
CA SER A 191 5.67 21.65 9.90
C SER A 191 7.02 20.91 9.71
N GLU A 192 8.06 21.75 9.70
CA GLU A 192 9.28 21.78 10.56
C GLU A 192 9.98 20.49 11.03
N GLU A 193 11.31 20.61 11.14
CA GLU A 193 12.32 19.60 11.53
C GLU A 193 12.45 19.37 13.05
N PHE A 194 13.26 18.39 13.48
CA PHE A 194 13.46 17.99 14.89
C PHE A 194 14.92 17.33 15.16
N GLN A 195 15.35 16.68 16.32
CA GLN A 195 16.23 15.45 16.75
C GLN A 195 15.75 14.22 17.64
N ALA A 196 15.74 12.94 17.15
CA ALA A 196 15.16 11.73 17.80
C ALA A 196 16.26 10.79 18.33
N PRO A 197 16.12 10.19 19.54
CA PRO A 197 17.19 9.40 20.13
C PRO A 197 17.48 8.10 19.35
N ALA A 198 18.75 7.72 19.28
CA ALA A 198 19.18 6.48 18.64
C ALA A 198 18.48 5.24 19.24
N GLY A 199 18.04 4.31 18.38
CA GLY A 199 17.32 3.09 18.78
C GLY A 199 15.83 3.28 19.07
N SER A 200 15.28 4.48 18.91
CA SER A 200 13.85 4.74 19.11
C SER A 200 13.00 4.15 17.98
N LYS A 201 11.86 3.55 18.35
CA LYS A 201 10.81 3.19 17.38
C LYS A 201 9.94 4.42 17.13
N VAL A 202 9.69 4.74 15.86
CA VAL A 202 8.71 5.78 15.50
C VAL A 202 7.33 5.13 15.48
N GLU A 203 6.45 5.58 16.38
CA GLU A 203 5.04 5.20 16.37
C GLU A 203 4.25 6.28 15.62
N VAL A 204 3.44 5.87 14.64
CA VAL A 204 2.54 6.78 13.94
C VAL A 204 1.12 6.39 14.24
N LYS A 205 0.39 7.33 14.83
CA LYS A 205 -1.04 7.23 15.10
C LYS A 205 -1.77 8.20 14.18
N LEU A 206 -2.72 7.66 13.42
CA LEU A 206 -3.73 8.49 12.79
C LEU A 206 -4.61 9.06 13.91
N ILE A 207 -4.77 10.38 13.98
CA ILE A 207 -5.51 11.04 15.07
C ILE A 207 -6.95 11.33 14.64
N SER A 208 -7.12 11.82 13.42
CA SER A 208 -8.40 12.11 12.81
C SER A 208 -8.29 12.20 11.29
N LEU A 209 -9.42 12.00 10.62
CA LEU A 209 -9.63 12.29 9.21
C LEU A 209 -10.89 13.18 9.11
N SER A 210 -10.86 14.20 8.25
CA SER A 210 -12.00 15.10 8.04
C SER A 210 -12.31 15.26 6.55
N ASN A 211 -13.57 15.54 6.21
CA ASN A 211 -14.06 15.84 4.87
C ASN A 211 -13.96 14.71 3.83
N TRP A 212 -14.04 13.45 4.27
CA TRP A 212 -14.12 12.31 3.35
C TRP A 212 -15.57 11.78 3.38
N GLY A 213 -16.27 11.87 2.24
CA GLY A 213 -17.53 11.17 2.03
C GLY A 213 -17.25 9.68 1.83
N ILE A 214 -17.11 8.93 2.92
CA ILE A 214 -16.74 7.52 2.86
C ILE A 214 -18.02 6.67 2.98
N VAL A 215 -18.50 6.15 1.86
CA VAL A 215 -19.51 5.08 1.82
C VAL A 215 -18.95 3.97 0.94
N GLY A 216 -18.72 2.80 1.54
CA GLY A 216 -18.38 1.55 0.84
C GLY A 216 -16.96 1.49 0.26
N GLY A 217 -16.06 0.77 0.95
CA GLY A 217 -14.72 0.45 0.45
C GLY A 217 -13.82 1.67 0.24
N CYS A 218 -12.53 1.44 0.03
CA CYS A 218 -11.55 2.49 -0.22
C CYS A 218 -11.70 3.06 -1.66
N HIS A 219 -12.92 3.47 -2.05
CA HIS A 219 -13.26 3.92 -3.41
C HIS A 219 -12.92 5.39 -3.66
N ILE A 220 -12.85 6.23 -2.61
CA ILE A 220 -12.79 7.71 -2.76
C ILE A 220 -11.51 8.30 -2.11
N GLY A 221 -10.78 7.50 -1.33
CA GLY A 221 -9.40 7.74 -0.90
C GLY A 221 -9.12 7.32 0.54
N GLY A 222 -7.85 7.40 0.94
CA GLY A 222 -7.41 6.92 2.25
C GLY A 222 -5.94 7.19 2.50
N ILE A 223 -5.46 6.69 3.64
CA ILE A 223 -4.05 6.73 4.02
C ILE A 223 -3.50 5.31 3.93
N GLU A 224 -2.47 5.15 3.10
CA GLU A 224 -1.62 3.97 3.10
C GLU A 224 -0.37 4.24 3.91
N ILE A 225 -0.08 3.33 4.82
CA ILE A 225 0.99 3.46 5.79
C ILE A 225 1.98 2.30 5.54
N LYS A 226 3.22 2.63 5.16
CA LYS A 226 4.30 1.66 4.91
C LYS A 226 5.37 1.58 6.02
N THR A 227 5.19 0.83 7.12
CA THR A 227 6.29 0.59 8.10
C THR A 227 7.05 -0.72 7.85
N GLN A 228 6.50 -1.62 7.03
CA GLN A 228 7.04 -2.95 6.82
C GLN A 228 8.47 -2.92 6.24
N GLU A 229 9.24 -3.98 6.46
CA GLU A 229 10.59 -4.09 5.93
C GLU A 229 10.61 -4.02 4.39
N ASP A 230 9.72 -4.80 3.77
CA ASP A 230 9.55 -4.81 2.33
C ASP A 230 8.74 -3.60 1.83
N GLN A 231 9.46 -2.56 1.46
CA GLN A 231 8.88 -1.32 0.94
C GLN A 231 8.26 -1.46 -0.45
N LYS A 232 8.45 -2.60 -1.13
CA LYS A 232 7.79 -2.89 -2.41
C LYS A 232 6.31 -3.22 -2.24
N ALA A 233 5.96 -3.96 -1.17
CA ALA A 233 4.59 -4.35 -0.85
C ALA A 233 3.67 -3.14 -0.58
N THR A 234 2.37 -3.28 -0.83
CA THR A 234 1.39 -2.30 -0.37
C THR A 234 1.39 -2.22 1.16
N GLY A 235 1.27 -1.01 1.71
CA GLY A 235 1.16 -0.77 3.15
C GLY A 235 -0.21 -1.12 3.73
N TYR A 236 -0.31 -1.03 5.05
CA TYR A 236 -1.61 -1.13 5.72
C TYR A 236 -2.41 0.14 5.48
N ARG A 237 -3.72 -0.02 5.27
CA ARG A 237 -4.67 1.07 5.13
C ARG A 237 -5.59 1.04 6.34
N SER A 238 -5.83 2.20 6.94
CA SER A 238 -6.71 2.30 8.11
C SER A 238 -7.97 3.07 7.76
N ASP A 239 -9.08 2.57 8.27
CA ASP A 239 -10.30 3.34 8.42
C ASP A 239 -10.22 4.07 9.76
N TYR A 240 -9.95 5.37 9.77
CA TYR A 240 -10.50 6.21 10.84
C TYR A 240 -11.92 6.54 10.41
N PHE A 241 -12.85 5.59 10.59
CA PHE A 241 -14.26 5.92 10.51
C PHE A 241 -14.68 6.54 11.84
N LEU A 242 -15.10 7.80 11.77
CA LEU A 242 -15.97 8.41 12.74
C LEU A 242 -17.11 7.43 13.04
N GLN A 243 -17.20 7.05 14.31
CA GLN A 243 -18.32 6.33 14.89
C GLN A 243 -19.53 7.26 14.98
N TYR A 244 -20.03 7.78 13.86
CA TYR A 244 -21.31 8.51 13.80
C TYR A 244 -21.98 8.28 12.45
N TYR A 245 -23.30 8.03 12.52
CA TYR A 245 -24.25 7.75 11.43
C TYR A 245 -24.43 6.29 10.98
N CYS A 246 -24.73 5.43 11.95
CA CYS A 246 -25.87 4.51 11.79
C CYS A 246 -26.83 4.72 12.96
N SER A 247 -27.58 5.83 12.92
CA SER A 247 -28.91 5.86 13.51
C SER A 247 -29.89 6.02 12.35
N THR A 248 -30.65 4.95 12.15
CA THR A 248 -31.86 4.84 11.34
C THR A 248 -32.56 6.19 11.11
N ALA A 249 -32.66 6.61 9.84
CA ALA A 249 -33.74 7.50 9.44
C ALA A 249 -35.03 6.66 9.52
N SER A 250 -35.93 7.07 10.42
CA SER A 250 -37.34 6.68 10.41
C SER A 250 -38.11 7.79 9.70
#